data_AF-A0A7S0B8N1-F1
#
_entry.id   AF-A0A7S0B8N1-F1
#
_cell.length_a   1.000
_cell.length_b   1.000
_cell.length_c   1.000
_cell.angle_alpha   90.00
_cell.angle_beta   90.00
_cell.angle_gamma   90.00
#
_symmetry.space_group_name_H-M   'P 1'
#
loop_
_entity.id
_entity.type
_entity.pdbx_description
1 polymer ?
#
loop_
_entity_poly.entity_id
_entity_poly.type
_entity_poly.pdbx_seq_one_letter_code
_entity_poly.pdbx_strand_id
1 'polypeptide(L)'
;EDKEAWAVFLQVCFAFYIIAAVLFMAFFFWDLSIQYWITVNLSRKWYMFIFDFFLEDWWNVLDLVSVVLNVMVIESIFQYMLLGGSLQIKGGVKSWTLGYSFDVTADESTVDPFERFHQVARLHKDFTDLVAYNGLFLLFRFVKYFSGLSALRLVMSAISSAINELSVILLMFIIMMVSFSLMFYIKFWYQGLSDPETSFINLFLYLNGRFDVDTMIANNPLDFAGVFIMYQVIFMLILNMFLAAIVYRWKDTRKDAQEVTLAGAWQKLKEPFSFSVLSFDKGEKQETQLIKLDADYWQKLSVLRHIAYLNENGQITVGRSEKEGSHRHRDAGESGGAASRREGDGDGTESEAESEQDAMGSGFNLDKDEDHNKFLKAFKKAHMEIASQMCRTIVVKRRDDGAGVGALQDEEEDEQSEEMEAEPKFEDDFGHEMIGIIEDPQPQEKAGEIATRMNEKLQEAEHPAEEIWLDALVTVLEEAGSLEHLQRFFRPLPMITPTKPQEKLHFKEKKAKMECRLNMFLRWLQEEARIKHYEYLQRMAQAKEKNLKQQSLVLTDYLETLDEQIVNLEKEIKVLERKNAHMRSHVSPLL
;
A
#
# COMPACT_ATOMS: atom_id res chain seq x y z
N GLU A 1 -26.21 -52.94 -15.08
CA GLU A 1 -25.81 -52.62 -13.70
C GLU A 1 -24.79 -51.46 -13.68
N ASP A 2 -23.59 -51.59 -14.24
CA ASP A 2 -22.56 -50.52 -14.17
C ASP A 2 -22.99 -49.15 -14.75
N LYS A 3 -23.77 -49.13 -15.83
CA LYS A 3 -24.26 -47.87 -16.45
C LYS A 3 -25.23 -47.10 -15.55
N GLU A 4 -26.06 -47.82 -14.81
CA GLU A 4 -27.05 -47.21 -13.91
C GLU A 4 -26.35 -46.64 -12.66
N ALA A 5 -25.39 -47.37 -12.11
CA ALA A 5 -24.57 -46.89 -11.00
C ALA A 5 -23.80 -45.60 -11.39
N TRP A 6 -23.21 -45.57 -12.59
CA TRP A 6 -22.51 -44.39 -13.10
C TRP A 6 -23.46 -43.20 -13.31
N ALA A 7 -24.66 -43.43 -13.84
CA ALA A 7 -25.66 -42.38 -14.02
C ALA A 7 -26.10 -41.77 -12.68
N VAL A 8 -26.36 -42.61 -11.67
CA VAL A 8 -26.72 -42.15 -10.32
C VAL A 8 -25.56 -41.34 -9.71
N PHE A 9 -24.32 -41.81 -9.86
CA PHE A 9 -23.14 -41.08 -9.39
C PHE A 9 -23.02 -39.69 -10.04
N LEU A 10 -23.18 -39.59 -11.37
CA LEU A 10 -23.15 -38.31 -12.07
C LEU A 10 -24.27 -37.37 -11.63
N GLN A 11 -25.49 -37.88 -11.38
CA GLN A 11 -26.60 -37.09 -10.84
C GLN A 11 -26.28 -36.52 -9.45
N VAL A 12 -25.66 -37.32 -8.58
CA VAL A 12 -25.23 -36.88 -7.23
C VAL A 12 -24.14 -35.80 -7.35
N CYS A 13 -23.14 -36.00 -8.20
CA CYS A 13 -22.09 -35.00 -8.46
C CYS A 13 -22.67 -33.69 -9.01
N PHE A 14 -23.65 -33.78 -9.91
CA PHE A 14 -24.31 -32.61 -10.48
C PHE A 14 -25.16 -31.86 -9.44
N ALA A 15 -25.90 -32.59 -8.59
CA ALA A 15 -26.63 -31.98 -7.48
C ALA A 15 -25.67 -31.26 -6.50
N PHE A 16 -24.53 -31.89 -6.19
CA PHE A 16 -23.49 -31.27 -5.37
C PHE A 16 -22.91 -30.01 -6.04
N TYR A 17 -22.68 -30.04 -7.34
CA TYR A 17 -22.23 -28.88 -8.11
C TYR A 17 -23.22 -27.72 -8.03
N ILE A 18 -24.53 -27.96 -8.20
CA ILE A 18 -25.56 -26.91 -8.06
C ILE A 18 -25.52 -26.31 -6.66
N ILE A 19 -25.47 -27.14 -5.61
CA ILE A 19 -25.41 -26.66 -4.22
C ILE A 19 -24.16 -25.79 -4.00
N ALA A 20 -23.00 -26.25 -4.48
CA ALA A 20 -21.74 -25.52 -4.37
C ALA A 20 -21.79 -24.19 -5.14
N ALA A 21 -22.36 -24.17 -6.35
CA ALA A 21 -22.52 -22.96 -7.14
C ALA A 21 -23.44 -21.94 -6.45
N VAL A 22 -24.58 -22.40 -5.89
CA VAL A 22 -25.51 -21.52 -5.14
C VAL A 22 -24.86 -20.96 -3.88
N LEU A 23 -24.15 -21.79 -3.11
CA LEU A 23 -23.40 -21.32 -1.95
C LEU A 23 -22.32 -20.31 -2.35
N PHE A 24 -21.59 -20.56 -3.43
CA PHE A 24 -20.59 -19.63 -3.93
C PHE A 24 -21.20 -18.29 -4.35
N MET A 25 -22.34 -18.29 -5.04
CA MET A 25 -23.09 -17.08 -5.37
C MET A 25 -23.51 -16.32 -4.11
N ALA A 26 -24.04 -17.03 -3.10
CA ALA A 26 -24.45 -16.41 -1.85
C ALA A 26 -23.27 -15.73 -1.12
N PHE A 27 -22.11 -16.39 -1.06
CA PHE A 27 -20.89 -15.78 -0.50
C PHE A 27 -20.42 -14.56 -1.30
N PHE A 28 -20.44 -14.63 -2.62
CA PHE A 28 -20.07 -13.48 -3.47
C PHE A 28 -20.98 -12.27 -3.23
N PHE A 29 -22.30 -12.46 -3.16
CA PHE A 29 -23.25 -11.38 -2.88
C PHE A 29 -23.14 -10.87 -1.43
N TRP A 30 -22.78 -11.75 -0.49
CA TRP A 30 -22.51 -11.36 0.89
C TRP A 30 -21.28 -10.44 0.97
N ASP A 31 -20.19 -10.78 0.30
CA ASP A 31 -18.98 -9.95 0.24
C ASP A 31 -19.25 -8.60 -0.45
N LEU A 32 -20.02 -8.62 -1.55
CA LEU A 32 -20.47 -7.39 -2.21
C LEU A 32 -21.33 -6.51 -1.28
N SER A 33 -22.17 -7.13 -0.46
CA SER A 33 -22.99 -6.43 0.53
C SER A 33 -22.13 -5.80 1.64
N ILE A 34 -21.09 -6.49 2.11
CA ILE A 34 -20.13 -5.94 3.07
C ILE A 34 -19.45 -4.69 2.48
N GLN A 35 -18.98 -4.76 1.23
CA GLN A 35 -18.34 -3.60 0.58
C GLN A 35 -19.31 -2.42 0.41
N TYR A 36 -20.59 -2.72 0.12
CA TYR A 36 -21.64 -1.71 0.11
C TYR A 36 -21.78 -1.01 1.47
N TRP A 37 -21.83 -1.77 2.58
CA TRP A 37 -21.89 -1.19 3.93
C TRP A 37 -20.67 -0.32 4.27
N ILE A 38 -19.46 -0.77 3.91
CA ILE A 38 -18.22 0.00 4.10
C ILE A 38 -18.30 1.33 3.33
N THR A 39 -18.73 1.28 2.06
CA THR A 39 -18.85 2.47 1.19
C THR A 39 -19.85 3.47 1.74
N VAL A 40 -21.01 2.99 2.23
CA VAL A 40 -22.05 3.83 2.84
C VAL A 40 -21.55 4.48 4.13
N ASN A 41 -20.83 3.74 4.99
CA ASN A 41 -20.27 4.27 6.23
C ASN A 41 -19.18 5.33 5.98
N LEU A 42 -18.44 5.22 4.88
CA LEU A 42 -17.47 6.22 4.44
C LEU A 42 -18.11 7.47 3.79
N SER A 43 -19.44 7.58 3.77
CA SER A 43 -20.18 8.69 3.14
C SER A 43 -19.85 8.91 1.65
N ARG A 44 -19.36 7.86 0.97
CA ARG A 44 -19.15 7.90 -0.49
C ARG A 44 -20.48 7.71 -1.22
N LYS A 45 -20.56 8.19 -2.46
CA LYS A 45 -21.75 7.99 -3.30
C LYS A 45 -22.02 6.49 -3.45
N TRP A 46 -23.27 6.06 -3.29
CA TRP A 46 -23.64 4.64 -3.23
C TRP A 46 -23.02 3.83 -4.37
N TYR A 47 -23.11 4.24 -5.63
CA TYR A 47 -22.57 3.50 -6.77
C TYR A 47 -21.04 3.27 -6.77
N MET A 48 -20.28 3.97 -5.92
CA MET A 48 -18.83 3.76 -5.80
C MET A 48 -18.47 2.39 -5.24
N PHE A 49 -19.39 1.69 -4.54
CA PHE A 49 -19.08 0.39 -3.94
C PHE A 49 -18.64 -0.64 -5.00
N ILE A 50 -19.22 -0.58 -6.21
CA ILE A 50 -18.89 -1.49 -7.31
C ILE A 50 -17.46 -1.24 -7.77
N PHE A 51 -17.10 0.03 -7.96
CA PHE A 51 -15.75 0.41 -8.37
C PHE A 51 -14.73 0.09 -7.27
N ASP A 52 -15.03 0.43 -6.02
CA ASP A 52 -14.16 0.14 -4.88
C ASP A 52 -13.95 -1.39 -4.74
N PHE A 53 -14.99 -2.21 -4.93
CA PHE A 53 -14.89 -3.67 -4.90
C PHE A 53 -13.95 -4.24 -5.96
N PHE A 54 -14.01 -3.74 -7.20
CA PHE A 54 -13.17 -4.25 -8.30
C PHE A 54 -11.78 -3.59 -8.38
N LEU A 55 -11.62 -2.37 -7.88
CA LEU A 55 -10.33 -1.68 -7.82
C LEU A 55 -9.45 -2.18 -6.68
N GLU A 56 -10.04 -2.64 -5.58
CA GLU A 56 -9.30 -3.19 -4.45
C GLU A 56 -8.65 -4.53 -4.80
N ASP A 57 -9.37 -5.41 -5.50
CA ASP A 57 -8.85 -6.70 -5.93
C ASP A 57 -9.38 -7.10 -7.32
N TRP A 58 -8.48 -7.22 -8.29
CA TRP A 58 -8.81 -7.67 -9.65
C TRP A 58 -9.34 -9.12 -9.68
N TRP A 59 -9.01 -9.95 -8.68
CA TRP A 59 -9.55 -11.31 -8.56
C TRP A 59 -11.07 -11.30 -8.41
N ASN A 60 -11.67 -10.22 -7.91
CA ASN A 60 -13.11 -10.09 -7.80
C ASN A 60 -13.80 -10.06 -9.17
N VAL A 61 -13.12 -9.59 -10.21
CA VAL A 61 -13.61 -9.65 -11.60
C VAL A 61 -13.70 -11.11 -12.07
N LEU A 62 -12.67 -11.92 -11.78
CA LEU A 62 -12.69 -13.36 -12.11
C LEU A 62 -13.78 -14.11 -11.32
N ASP A 63 -13.99 -13.75 -10.05
CA ASP A 63 -15.05 -14.34 -9.23
C ASP A 63 -16.45 -13.97 -9.78
N LEU A 64 -16.67 -12.73 -10.23
CA LEU A 64 -17.90 -12.32 -10.91
C LEU A 64 -18.15 -13.11 -12.19
N VAL A 65 -17.14 -13.22 -13.07
CA VAL A 65 -17.26 -13.97 -14.33
C VAL A 65 -17.57 -15.44 -14.05
N SER A 66 -16.95 -16.02 -13.02
CA SER A 66 -17.23 -17.38 -12.57
C SER A 66 -18.66 -17.54 -12.06
N VAL A 67 -19.19 -16.58 -11.30
CA VAL A 67 -20.60 -16.58 -10.88
C VAL A 67 -21.54 -16.56 -12.09
N VAL A 68 -21.31 -15.65 -13.04
CA VAL A 68 -22.13 -15.53 -14.25
C VAL A 68 -22.09 -16.82 -15.07
N LEU A 69 -20.90 -17.40 -15.29
CA LEU A 69 -20.75 -18.67 -16.00
C LEU A 69 -21.45 -19.84 -15.29
N ASN A 70 -21.38 -19.92 -13.96
CA ASN A 70 -22.11 -20.95 -13.21
C ASN A 70 -23.63 -20.81 -13.38
N VAL A 71 -24.17 -19.57 -13.36
CA VAL A 71 -25.59 -19.33 -13.64
C VAL A 71 -25.95 -19.77 -15.05
N MET A 72 -25.15 -19.40 -16.06
CA MET A 72 -25.38 -19.79 -17.46
C MET A 72 -25.31 -21.30 -17.67
N VAL A 73 -24.37 -22.00 -17.02
CA VAL A 73 -24.26 -23.46 -17.06
C VAL A 73 -25.51 -24.10 -16.46
N ILE A 74 -25.95 -23.64 -15.28
CA ILE A 74 -27.16 -24.12 -14.61
C ILE A 74 -28.40 -23.87 -15.46
N GLU A 75 -28.54 -22.67 -16.03
CA GLU A 75 -29.65 -22.33 -16.92
C GLU A 75 -29.65 -23.22 -18.17
N SER A 76 -28.50 -23.36 -18.84
CA SER A 76 -28.35 -24.13 -20.07
C SER A 76 -28.71 -25.61 -19.86
N ILE A 77 -28.27 -26.22 -18.76
CA ILE A 77 -28.65 -27.60 -18.44
C ILE A 77 -30.11 -27.73 -18.04
N PHE A 78 -30.70 -26.74 -17.36
CA PHE A 78 -32.15 -26.74 -17.11
C PHE A 78 -32.95 -26.61 -18.42
N GLN A 79 -32.53 -25.76 -19.35
CA GLN A 79 -33.15 -25.65 -20.67
C GLN A 79 -33.04 -26.96 -21.44
N TYR A 80 -31.88 -27.62 -21.41
CA TYR A 80 -31.67 -28.95 -22.00
C TYR A 80 -32.56 -30.03 -21.36
N MET A 81 -32.66 -30.04 -20.02
CA MET A 81 -33.50 -31.00 -19.29
C MET A 81 -35.00 -30.73 -19.48
N LEU A 82 -35.43 -29.48 -19.65
CA LEU A 82 -36.85 -29.11 -19.76
C LEU A 82 -37.35 -29.08 -21.21
N LEU A 83 -36.47 -29.29 -22.20
CA LEU A 83 -36.87 -29.24 -23.61
C LEU A 83 -37.95 -30.29 -23.91
N GLY A 84 -39.19 -29.85 -24.15
CA GLY A 84 -40.33 -30.73 -24.39
C GLY A 84 -40.82 -31.52 -23.16
N GLY A 85 -40.29 -31.21 -21.96
CA GLY A 85 -40.70 -31.81 -20.70
C GLY A 85 -41.81 -31.02 -20.02
N SER A 86 -42.74 -31.73 -19.36
CA SER A 86 -43.68 -31.10 -18.41
C SER A 86 -43.23 -31.37 -16.98
N LEU A 87 -43.14 -30.33 -16.16
CA LEU A 87 -42.80 -30.46 -14.74
C LEU A 87 -44.01 -31.02 -13.98
N GLN A 88 -44.00 -32.32 -13.67
CA GLN A 88 -45.07 -32.96 -12.90
C GLN A 88 -44.70 -32.95 -11.41
N ILE A 89 -45.42 -32.17 -10.60
CA ILE A 89 -45.18 -31.97 -9.15
C ILE A 89 -45.06 -33.30 -8.37
N LYS A 90 -45.70 -34.38 -8.83
CA LYS A 90 -45.68 -35.70 -8.17
C LYS A 90 -44.76 -36.73 -8.84
N GLY A 91 -44.17 -36.45 -10.00
CA GLY A 91 -43.52 -37.44 -10.86
C GLY A 91 -42.10 -37.13 -11.32
N GLY A 92 -41.51 -36.03 -10.82
CA GLY A 92 -40.21 -35.55 -11.27
C GLY A 92 -40.25 -34.90 -12.66
N VAL A 93 -39.08 -34.58 -13.19
CA VAL A 93 -38.93 -34.02 -14.54
C VAL A 93 -39.00 -35.17 -15.54
N LYS A 94 -40.14 -35.32 -16.21
CA LYS A 94 -40.27 -36.19 -17.38
C LYS A 94 -39.90 -35.39 -18.61
N SER A 95 -38.67 -35.58 -19.07
CA SER A 95 -38.23 -35.09 -20.37
C SER A 95 -37.82 -36.26 -21.24
N TRP A 96 -38.09 -36.14 -22.53
CA TRP A 96 -37.64 -37.12 -23.50
C TRP A 96 -36.10 -37.19 -23.52
N THR A 97 -35.39 -36.09 -23.22
CA THR A 97 -33.91 -36.09 -23.15
C THR A 97 -33.32 -36.96 -22.03
N LEU A 98 -34.10 -37.34 -21.02
CA LEU A 98 -33.66 -38.15 -19.86
C LEU A 98 -33.84 -39.67 -20.06
N GLY A 99 -34.60 -40.11 -21.06
CA GLY A 99 -34.97 -41.52 -21.20
C GLY A 99 -35.33 -41.99 -22.61
N TYR A 100 -34.99 -41.23 -23.66
CA TYR A 100 -35.31 -41.63 -25.03
C TYR A 100 -34.48 -42.84 -25.46
N SER A 101 -35.15 -43.98 -25.65
CA SER A 101 -34.66 -45.05 -26.51
C SER A 101 -35.16 -44.80 -27.92
N PHE A 102 -34.28 -44.85 -28.92
CA PHE A 102 -34.68 -44.84 -30.32
C PHE A 102 -35.47 -46.12 -30.62
N ASP A 103 -36.80 -46.06 -30.56
CA ASP A 103 -37.61 -47.03 -31.29
C ASP A 103 -37.57 -46.63 -32.77
N VAL A 104 -36.90 -47.45 -33.58
CA VAL A 104 -36.55 -47.20 -34.99
C VAL A 104 -37.78 -47.06 -35.91
N THR A 105 -39.00 -47.18 -35.39
CA THR A 105 -40.24 -47.00 -36.15
C THR A 105 -40.67 -45.53 -36.12
N ALA A 106 -40.02 -44.70 -36.95
CA ALA A 106 -40.51 -43.35 -37.23
C ALA A 106 -41.82 -43.45 -38.03
N ASP A 107 -42.94 -43.07 -37.41
CA ASP A 107 -44.23 -42.95 -38.09
C ASP A 107 -44.28 -41.60 -38.84
N GLU A 108 -44.70 -41.63 -40.10
CA GLU A 108 -44.78 -40.49 -41.04
C GLU A 108 -45.66 -39.33 -40.50
N SER A 109 -46.47 -39.61 -39.48
CA SER A 109 -47.37 -38.66 -38.82
C SER A 109 -46.74 -37.91 -37.63
N THR A 110 -45.57 -38.34 -37.14
CA THR A 110 -44.89 -37.65 -36.03
C THR A 110 -44.16 -36.41 -36.54
N VAL A 111 -44.74 -35.23 -36.26
CA VAL A 111 -44.17 -33.90 -36.50
C VAL A 111 -42.66 -33.91 -36.20
N ASP A 112 -41.88 -33.59 -37.23
CA ASP A 112 -40.46 -33.91 -37.41
C ASP A 112 -39.63 -34.03 -36.11
N PRO A 113 -39.34 -35.26 -35.63
CA PRO A 113 -38.37 -35.47 -34.57
C PRO A 113 -36.98 -34.90 -34.94
N PHE A 114 -36.69 -34.76 -36.23
CA PHE A 114 -35.41 -34.26 -36.75
C PHE A 114 -35.11 -32.81 -36.37
N GLU A 115 -36.09 -31.90 -36.44
CA GLU A 115 -35.90 -30.49 -36.06
C GLU A 115 -35.62 -30.36 -34.56
N ARG A 116 -36.30 -31.17 -33.74
CA ARG A 116 -36.06 -31.24 -32.29
C ARG A 116 -34.68 -31.79 -31.96
N PHE A 117 -34.18 -32.77 -32.71
CA PHE A 117 -32.80 -33.27 -32.53
C PHE A 117 -31.76 -32.18 -32.84
N HIS A 118 -31.96 -31.39 -33.89
CA HIS A 118 -31.07 -30.27 -34.18
C HIS A 118 -31.02 -29.26 -33.03
N GLN A 119 -32.18 -28.93 -32.46
CA GLN A 119 -32.27 -28.04 -31.29
C GLN A 119 -31.58 -28.63 -30.05
N VAL A 120 -31.78 -29.92 -29.76
CA VAL A 120 -31.09 -30.61 -28.65
C VAL A 120 -29.58 -30.60 -28.85
N ALA A 121 -29.11 -30.92 -30.06
CA ALA A 121 -27.68 -30.94 -30.37
C ALA A 121 -27.05 -29.55 -30.20
N ARG A 122 -27.76 -28.49 -30.60
CA ARG A 122 -27.32 -27.10 -30.39
C ARG A 122 -27.24 -26.75 -28.90
N LEU A 123 -28.29 -27.02 -28.12
CA LEU A 123 -28.29 -26.77 -26.67
C LEU A 123 -27.19 -27.56 -25.95
N HIS A 124 -26.95 -28.81 -26.33
CA HIS A 124 -25.88 -29.62 -25.78
C HIS A 124 -24.49 -29.05 -26.11
N LYS A 125 -24.30 -28.56 -27.34
CA LYS A 125 -23.06 -27.89 -27.74
C LYS A 125 -22.84 -26.62 -26.91
N ASP A 126 -23.85 -25.74 -26.84
CA ASP A 126 -23.79 -24.50 -26.06
C ASP A 126 -23.49 -24.78 -24.57
N PHE A 127 -24.13 -25.81 -23.99
CA PHE A 127 -23.83 -26.29 -22.65
C PHE A 127 -22.38 -26.75 -22.50
N THR A 128 -21.88 -27.57 -23.44
CA THR A 128 -20.51 -28.09 -23.40
C THR A 128 -19.48 -26.96 -23.48
N ASP A 129 -19.71 -25.98 -24.36
CA ASP A 129 -18.86 -24.80 -24.51
C ASP A 129 -18.86 -23.96 -23.22
N LEU A 130 -20.05 -23.71 -22.62
CA LEU A 130 -20.17 -23.00 -21.34
C LEU A 130 -19.48 -23.73 -20.19
N VAL A 131 -19.59 -25.05 -20.12
CA VAL A 131 -18.89 -25.88 -19.12
C VAL A 131 -17.37 -25.79 -19.31
N ALA A 132 -16.89 -25.80 -20.55
CA ALA A 132 -15.47 -25.65 -20.85
C ALA A 132 -14.95 -24.26 -20.43
N TYR A 133 -15.68 -23.19 -20.73
CA TYR A 133 -15.33 -21.85 -20.27
C TYR A 133 -15.36 -21.77 -18.74
N ASN A 134 -16.40 -22.28 -18.09
CA ASN A 134 -16.48 -22.30 -16.63
C ASN A 134 -15.30 -23.09 -16.01
N GLY A 135 -14.94 -24.23 -16.59
CA GLY A 135 -13.76 -25.01 -16.18
C GLY A 135 -12.46 -24.22 -16.28
N LEU A 136 -12.27 -23.46 -17.37
CA LEU A 136 -11.11 -22.57 -17.53
C LEU A 136 -11.06 -21.48 -16.45
N PHE A 137 -12.19 -20.82 -16.16
CA PHE A 137 -12.24 -19.77 -15.13
C PHE A 137 -12.06 -20.33 -13.72
N LEU A 138 -12.56 -21.54 -13.44
CA LEU A 138 -12.28 -22.24 -12.18
C LEU A 138 -10.77 -22.57 -12.03
N LEU A 139 -10.09 -22.92 -13.13
CA LEU A 139 -8.64 -23.10 -13.12
C LEU A 139 -7.89 -21.77 -12.89
N PHE A 140 -8.32 -20.67 -13.49
CA PHE A 140 -7.73 -19.35 -13.18
C PHE A 140 -7.99 -18.91 -11.75
N ARG A 141 -9.17 -19.21 -11.21
CA ARG A 141 -9.46 -18.98 -9.79
C ARG A 141 -8.55 -19.81 -8.88
N PHE A 142 -8.17 -21.03 -9.28
CA PHE A 142 -7.20 -21.82 -8.52
C PHE A 142 -5.86 -21.07 -8.31
N VAL A 143 -5.45 -20.24 -9.28
CA VAL A 143 -4.25 -19.40 -9.19
C VAL A 143 -4.34 -18.38 -8.04
N LYS A 144 -5.54 -17.88 -7.69
CA LYS A 144 -5.76 -16.99 -6.53
C LYS A 144 -5.20 -17.61 -5.24
N TYR A 145 -5.36 -18.92 -5.07
CA TYR A 145 -4.89 -19.64 -3.88
C TYR A 145 -3.38 -19.87 -3.83
N PHE A 146 -2.66 -19.66 -4.94
CA PHE A 146 -1.19 -19.72 -4.94
C PHE A 146 -0.55 -18.60 -4.12
N SER A 147 -1.25 -17.48 -3.92
CA SER A 147 -0.83 -16.43 -2.99
C SER A 147 -0.68 -16.93 -1.53
N GLY A 148 -1.37 -18.02 -1.17
CA GLY A 148 -1.23 -18.67 0.12
C GLY A 148 0.14 -19.33 0.34
N LEU A 149 0.78 -19.80 -0.73
CA LEU A 149 2.10 -20.44 -0.70
C LEU A 149 3.20 -19.38 -0.75
N SER A 150 4.09 -19.35 0.25
CA SER A 150 5.13 -18.31 0.38
C SER A 150 6.02 -18.16 -0.85
N ALA A 151 6.40 -19.27 -1.49
CA ALA A 151 7.23 -19.28 -2.69
C ALA A 151 6.50 -18.70 -3.92
N LEU A 152 5.21 -19.02 -4.10
CA LEU A 152 4.42 -18.54 -5.23
C LEU A 152 3.87 -17.13 -5.00
N ARG A 153 3.70 -16.71 -3.75
CA ARG A 153 3.29 -15.35 -3.41
C ARG A 153 4.23 -14.31 -4.01
N LEU A 154 5.54 -14.56 -3.97
CA LEU A 154 6.52 -13.67 -4.58
C LEU A 154 6.30 -13.54 -6.08
N VAL A 155 6.04 -14.66 -6.76
CA VAL A 155 5.76 -14.71 -8.19
C VAL A 155 4.49 -13.94 -8.53
N MET A 156 3.41 -14.18 -7.79
CA MET A 156 2.14 -13.51 -8.01
C MET A 156 2.22 -12.01 -7.76
N SER A 157 2.98 -11.60 -6.74
CA SER A 157 3.22 -10.17 -6.46
C SER A 157 4.01 -9.51 -7.58
N ALA A 158 5.05 -10.17 -8.10
CA ALA A 158 5.86 -9.65 -9.20
C ALA A 158 5.02 -9.52 -10.49
N ILE A 159 4.22 -10.53 -10.83
CA ILE A 159 3.32 -10.51 -11.99
C ILE A 159 2.25 -9.42 -11.81
N SER A 160 1.64 -9.33 -10.62
CA SER A 160 0.61 -8.33 -10.34
C SER A 160 1.14 -6.90 -10.38
N SER A 161 2.39 -6.68 -9.97
CA SER A 161 3.06 -5.38 -10.10
C SER A 161 3.40 -5.07 -11.55
N ALA A 162 3.81 -6.09 -12.33
CA ALA A 162 4.16 -5.94 -13.74
C ALA A 162 2.94 -5.77 -14.66
N ILE A 163 1.73 -6.10 -14.22
CA ILE A 163 0.54 -6.19 -15.10
C ILE A 163 0.25 -4.88 -15.85
N ASN A 164 0.47 -3.73 -15.21
CA ASN A 164 0.25 -2.43 -15.83
C ASN A 164 1.22 -2.19 -16.99
N GLU A 165 2.52 -2.44 -16.78
CA GLU A 165 3.54 -2.31 -17.82
C GLU A 165 3.30 -3.34 -18.94
N LEU A 166 3.04 -4.59 -18.58
CA LEU A 166 2.75 -5.66 -19.53
C LEU A 166 1.51 -5.36 -20.36
N SER A 167 0.48 -4.72 -19.78
CA SER A 167 -0.73 -4.34 -20.50
C SER A 167 -0.46 -3.28 -21.58
N VAL A 168 0.44 -2.33 -21.32
CA VAL A 168 0.83 -1.30 -22.31
C VAL A 168 1.62 -1.94 -23.44
N ILE A 169 2.58 -2.81 -23.12
CA ILE A 169 3.36 -3.52 -24.14
C ILE A 169 2.46 -4.45 -24.96
N LEU A 170 1.48 -5.11 -24.32
CA LEU A 170 0.49 -5.95 -25.00
C LEU A 170 -0.41 -5.14 -25.93
N LEU A 171 -0.82 -3.95 -25.52
CA LEU A 171 -1.59 -3.05 -26.39
C LEU A 171 -0.78 -2.65 -27.63
N MET A 172 0.49 -2.28 -27.45
CA MET A 172 1.39 -2.00 -28.57
C MET A 172 1.54 -3.22 -29.50
N PHE A 173 1.72 -4.41 -28.92
CA PHE A 173 1.79 -5.67 -29.68
C PHE A 173 0.52 -5.92 -30.49
N ILE A 174 -0.68 -5.74 -29.91
CA ILE A 174 -1.96 -5.94 -30.61
C ILE A 174 -2.11 -4.94 -31.76
N ILE A 175 -1.83 -3.65 -31.53
CA ILE A 175 -1.92 -2.61 -32.57
C ILE A 175 -1.00 -2.94 -33.74
N MET A 176 0.24 -3.35 -33.46
CA MET A 176 1.18 -3.77 -34.50
C MET A 176 0.72 -5.04 -35.21
N MET A 177 0.26 -6.07 -34.48
CA MET A 177 -0.25 -7.32 -35.08
C MET A 177 -1.43 -7.06 -36.02
N VAL A 178 -2.37 -6.21 -35.61
CA VAL A 178 -3.51 -5.82 -36.44
C VAL A 178 -3.05 -5.04 -37.67
N SER A 179 -2.08 -4.13 -37.53
CA SER A 179 -1.52 -3.36 -38.64
C SER A 179 -0.84 -4.26 -39.68
N PHE A 180 -0.02 -5.21 -39.23
CA PHE A 180 0.59 -6.22 -40.11
C PHE A 180 -0.47 -7.15 -40.71
N SER A 181 -1.47 -7.57 -39.96
CA SER A 181 -2.57 -8.40 -40.47
C SER A 181 -3.32 -7.73 -41.61
N LEU A 182 -3.68 -6.45 -41.45
CA LEU A 182 -4.33 -5.67 -42.50
C LEU A 182 -3.43 -5.48 -43.72
N MET A 183 -2.12 -5.25 -43.52
CA MET A 183 -1.17 -5.14 -44.62
C MET A 183 -1.05 -6.46 -45.40
N PHE A 184 -0.91 -7.60 -44.70
CA PHE A 184 -0.84 -8.92 -45.33
C PHE A 184 -2.14 -9.27 -46.05
N TYR A 185 -3.28 -8.95 -45.43
CA TYR A 185 -4.59 -9.07 -46.06
C TYR A 185 -4.63 -8.30 -47.38
N ILE A 186 -4.34 -6.99 -47.38
CA ILE A 186 -4.42 -6.17 -48.60
C ILE A 186 -3.44 -6.67 -49.69
N LYS A 187 -2.23 -7.10 -49.33
CA LYS A 187 -1.19 -7.52 -50.29
C LYS A 187 -1.37 -8.94 -50.82
N PHE A 188 -1.84 -9.87 -49.99
CA PHE A 188 -1.82 -11.31 -50.27
C PHE A 188 -3.20 -11.98 -50.20
N TRP A 189 -4.30 -11.21 -50.18
CA TRP A 189 -5.67 -11.74 -50.05
C TRP A 189 -6.03 -12.88 -51.01
N TYR A 190 -5.51 -12.87 -52.24
CA TYR A 190 -5.83 -13.86 -53.28
C TYR A 190 -5.22 -15.25 -53.04
N GLN A 191 -4.33 -15.40 -52.06
CA GLN A 191 -3.54 -16.62 -51.82
C GLN A 191 -4.06 -17.48 -50.65
N GLY A 192 -5.33 -17.32 -50.27
CA GLY A 192 -5.93 -18.05 -49.13
C GLY A 192 -6.02 -17.23 -47.84
N LEU A 193 -5.61 -15.96 -47.88
CA LEU A 193 -5.81 -14.96 -46.82
C LEU A 193 -7.10 -14.16 -47.09
N SER A 194 -8.22 -14.86 -47.33
CA SER A 194 -9.46 -14.21 -47.76
C SER A 194 -10.05 -13.27 -46.70
N ASP A 195 -9.70 -13.47 -45.43
CA ASP A 195 -10.26 -12.74 -44.30
C ASP A 195 -9.16 -12.15 -43.40
N PRO A 196 -9.37 -10.96 -42.82
CA PRO A 196 -8.41 -10.34 -41.90
C PRO A 196 -8.17 -11.19 -40.63
N GLU A 197 -9.17 -11.98 -40.23
CA GLU A 197 -9.04 -12.93 -39.12
C GLU A 197 -8.08 -14.07 -39.47
N THR A 198 -8.25 -14.69 -40.65
CA THR A 198 -7.32 -15.74 -41.12
C THR A 198 -5.90 -15.19 -41.29
N SER A 199 -5.77 -13.93 -41.70
CA SER A 199 -4.48 -13.24 -41.80
C SER A 199 -3.81 -13.03 -40.45
N PHE A 200 -4.60 -12.63 -39.45
CA PHE A 200 -4.11 -12.49 -38.08
C PHE A 200 -3.64 -13.84 -37.52
N ILE A 201 -4.43 -14.91 -37.71
CA ILE A 201 -4.10 -16.26 -37.25
C ILE A 201 -2.82 -16.75 -37.93
N ASN A 202 -2.70 -16.60 -39.25
CA ASN A 202 -1.51 -17.03 -39.99
C ASN A 202 -0.26 -16.27 -39.56
N LEU A 203 -0.35 -14.95 -39.36
CA LEU A 203 0.77 -14.17 -38.81
C LEU A 203 1.16 -14.59 -37.40
N PHE A 204 0.17 -14.89 -36.55
CA PHE A 204 0.43 -15.42 -35.21
C PHE A 204 1.11 -16.81 -35.28
N LEU A 205 0.69 -17.67 -36.21
CA LEU A 205 1.35 -18.95 -36.48
C LEU A 205 2.78 -18.77 -37.01
N TYR A 206 3.04 -17.72 -37.78
CA TYR A 206 4.39 -17.37 -38.23
C TYR A 206 5.31 -16.98 -37.07
N LEU A 207 4.80 -16.30 -36.03
CA LEU A 207 5.58 -16.06 -34.79
C LEU A 207 5.91 -17.36 -34.06
N ASN A 208 5.05 -18.36 -34.18
CA ASN A 208 5.25 -19.69 -33.60
C ASN A 208 6.10 -20.62 -34.50
N GLY A 209 6.63 -20.12 -35.62
CA GLY A 209 7.51 -20.89 -36.51
C GLY A 209 6.80 -21.81 -37.49
N ARG A 210 5.46 -21.73 -37.63
CA ARG A 210 4.72 -22.51 -38.64
C ARG A 210 4.55 -21.69 -39.91
N PHE A 211 5.41 -21.92 -40.88
CA PHE A 211 5.43 -21.19 -42.14
C PHE A 211 4.72 -21.98 -43.25
N ASP A 212 3.55 -21.51 -43.67
CA ASP A 212 2.92 -21.90 -44.93
C ASP A 212 3.05 -20.71 -45.89
N VAL A 213 4.18 -20.65 -46.59
CA VAL A 213 4.64 -19.46 -47.33
C VAL A 213 4.90 -19.75 -48.81
N ASP A 214 4.77 -21.02 -49.24
CA ASP A 214 5.14 -21.46 -50.59
C ASP A 214 4.33 -20.70 -51.65
N THR A 215 3.05 -20.49 -51.40
CA THR A 215 2.14 -19.74 -52.28
C THR A 215 2.46 -18.24 -52.32
N MET A 216 2.96 -17.67 -51.23
CA MET A 216 3.30 -16.24 -51.15
C MET A 216 4.64 -15.94 -51.83
N ILE A 217 5.64 -16.78 -51.56
CA ILE A 217 6.98 -16.69 -52.15
C ILE A 217 6.92 -16.89 -53.67
N ALA A 218 6.11 -17.82 -54.16
CA ALA A 218 6.00 -18.11 -55.59
C ALA A 218 5.49 -16.92 -56.42
N ASN A 219 4.64 -16.08 -55.84
CA ASN A 219 4.00 -14.99 -56.57
C ASN A 219 4.76 -13.66 -56.50
N ASN A 220 5.25 -13.27 -55.32
CA ASN A 220 6.01 -12.04 -55.15
C ASN A 220 7.07 -12.20 -54.04
N PRO A 221 8.21 -12.83 -54.34
CA PRO A 221 9.19 -13.22 -53.34
C PRO A 221 9.85 -12.02 -52.65
N LEU A 222 10.04 -10.91 -53.36
CA LEU A 222 10.75 -9.75 -52.85
C LEU A 222 9.90 -8.96 -51.85
N ASP A 223 8.64 -8.67 -52.20
CA ASP A 223 7.71 -8.00 -51.29
C ASP A 223 7.44 -8.84 -50.03
N PHE A 224 7.21 -10.15 -50.22
CA PHE A 224 7.00 -11.06 -49.10
C PHE A 224 8.22 -11.12 -48.18
N ALA A 225 9.42 -11.34 -48.73
CA ALA A 225 10.64 -11.42 -47.94
C ALA A 225 10.92 -10.13 -47.17
N GLY A 226 10.79 -8.96 -47.81
CA GLY A 226 11.01 -7.67 -47.16
C GLY A 226 10.05 -7.42 -46.00
N VAL A 227 8.75 -7.61 -46.24
CA VAL A 227 7.71 -7.43 -45.22
C VAL A 227 7.84 -8.45 -44.09
N PHE A 228 8.12 -9.71 -44.41
CA PHE A 228 8.25 -10.78 -43.44
C PHE A 228 9.49 -10.62 -42.55
N ILE A 229 10.64 -10.22 -43.12
CA ILE A 229 11.85 -9.91 -42.32
C ILE A 229 11.57 -8.75 -41.37
N MET A 230 10.96 -7.66 -41.86
CA MET A 230 10.60 -6.51 -41.04
C MET A 230 9.66 -6.91 -39.89
N TYR A 231 8.63 -7.71 -40.20
CA TYR A 231 7.71 -8.28 -39.21
C TYR A 231 8.48 -9.08 -38.14
N GLN A 232 9.31 -10.04 -38.54
CA GLN A 232 10.05 -10.89 -37.60
C GLN A 232 11.00 -10.11 -36.70
N VAL A 233 11.71 -9.12 -37.24
CA VAL A 233 12.62 -8.26 -36.45
C VAL A 233 11.84 -7.45 -35.41
N ILE A 234 10.75 -6.79 -35.81
CA ILE A 234 9.94 -5.98 -34.90
C ILE A 234 9.35 -6.84 -33.78
N PHE A 235 8.79 -8.01 -34.10
CA PHE A 235 8.19 -8.88 -33.09
C PHE A 235 9.22 -9.54 -32.17
N MET A 236 10.41 -9.88 -32.66
CA MET A 236 11.52 -10.30 -31.80
C MET A 236 11.92 -9.21 -30.80
N LEU A 237 11.98 -7.94 -31.23
CA LEU A 237 12.27 -6.83 -30.32
C LEU A 237 11.18 -6.65 -29.25
N ILE A 238 9.90 -6.75 -29.64
CA ILE A 238 8.77 -6.64 -28.70
C ILE A 238 8.78 -7.80 -27.70
N LEU A 239 9.04 -9.03 -28.15
CA LEU A 239 9.14 -10.20 -27.27
C LEU A 239 10.31 -10.06 -26.28
N ASN A 240 11.45 -9.54 -26.73
CA ASN A 240 12.58 -9.24 -25.85
C ASN A 240 12.23 -8.14 -24.84
N MET A 241 11.46 -7.12 -25.24
CA MET A 241 10.98 -6.08 -24.33
C MET A 241 10.00 -6.62 -23.28
N PHE A 242 9.10 -7.53 -23.67
CA PHE A 242 8.24 -8.27 -22.75
C PHE A 242 9.05 -9.06 -21.72
N LEU A 243 10.04 -9.82 -22.17
CA LEU A 243 10.91 -10.60 -21.29
C LEU A 243 11.70 -9.69 -20.34
N ALA A 244 12.26 -8.59 -20.86
CA ALA A 244 13.00 -7.61 -20.07
C ALA A 244 12.13 -6.99 -18.97
N ALA A 245 10.88 -6.60 -19.28
CA ALA A 245 9.94 -6.06 -18.30
C ALA A 245 9.62 -7.07 -17.18
N ILE A 246 9.37 -8.33 -17.53
CA ILE A 246 9.12 -9.40 -16.55
C ILE A 246 10.35 -9.61 -15.67
N VAL A 247 11.54 -9.70 -16.26
CA VAL A 247 12.80 -9.93 -15.52
C VAL A 247 13.14 -8.75 -14.61
N TYR A 248 12.93 -7.51 -15.08
CA TYR A 248 13.12 -6.30 -14.30
C TYR A 248 12.22 -6.28 -13.07
N ARG A 249 10.91 -6.49 -13.25
CA ARG A 249 9.93 -6.52 -12.14
C ARG A 249 10.17 -7.68 -11.18
N TRP A 250 10.52 -8.84 -11.70
CA TRP A 250 10.93 -9.98 -10.88
C TRP A 250 12.13 -9.66 -9.99
N LYS A 251 13.17 -9.03 -10.55
CA LYS A 251 14.38 -8.63 -9.81
C LYS A 251 14.03 -7.65 -8.69
N ASP A 252 13.17 -6.68 -8.96
CA ASP A 252 12.72 -5.66 -8.01
C ASP A 252 11.94 -6.27 -6.85
N THR A 253 10.87 -7.04 -7.14
CA THR A 253 10.06 -7.70 -6.11
C THR A 253 10.89 -8.70 -5.27
N ARG A 254 11.86 -9.38 -5.90
CA ARG A 254 12.77 -10.28 -5.18
C ARG A 254 13.67 -9.52 -4.21
N LYS A 255 14.18 -8.34 -4.59
CA LYS A 255 15.01 -7.50 -3.72
C LYS A 255 14.21 -7.06 -2.49
N ASP A 256 12.97 -6.60 -2.67
CA ASP A 256 12.08 -6.23 -1.58
C ASP A 256 11.81 -7.38 -0.61
N ALA A 257 11.56 -8.59 -1.15
CA ALA A 257 11.35 -9.77 -0.31
C ALA A 257 12.62 -10.17 0.46
N GLN A 258 13.80 -9.99 -0.12
CA GLN A 258 15.09 -10.23 0.56
C GLN A 258 15.34 -9.19 1.66
N GLU A 259 15.04 -7.92 1.41
CA GLU A 259 15.18 -6.86 2.41
C GLU A 259 14.20 -7.04 3.59
N VAL A 260 12.94 -7.42 3.32
CA VAL A 260 11.95 -7.71 4.38
C VAL A 260 12.34 -8.93 5.21
N THR A 261 12.91 -9.97 4.57
CA THR A 261 13.36 -11.16 5.29
C THR A 261 14.62 -10.91 6.11
N LEU A 262 15.57 -10.12 5.60
CA LEU A 262 16.77 -9.75 6.35
C LEU A 262 16.47 -8.77 7.48
N ALA A 263 15.66 -7.73 7.26
CA ALA A 263 15.28 -6.79 8.31
C ALA A 263 14.44 -7.48 9.40
N GLY A 264 13.48 -8.33 9.02
CA GLY A 264 12.69 -9.11 9.95
C GLY A 264 13.51 -10.17 10.70
N ALA A 265 14.45 -10.84 10.02
CA ALA A 265 15.39 -11.75 10.66
C ALA A 265 16.33 -11.02 11.61
N TRP A 266 16.88 -9.87 11.21
CA TRP A 266 17.76 -9.04 12.03
C TRP A 266 17.04 -8.48 13.25
N GLN A 267 15.78 -8.07 13.11
CA GLN A 267 14.97 -7.60 14.23
C GLN A 267 14.66 -8.74 15.21
N LYS A 268 14.32 -9.93 14.71
CA LYS A 268 14.14 -11.15 15.53
C LYS A 268 15.45 -11.67 16.15
N LEU A 269 16.60 -11.39 15.54
CA LEU A 269 17.92 -11.69 16.10
C LEU A 269 18.33 -10.64 17.13
N LYS A 270 17.93 -9.38 16.95
CA LYS A 270 18.22 -8.28 17.88
C LYS A 270 17.39 -8.36 19.15
N GLU A 271 16.17 -8.88 19.08
CA GLU A 271 15.32 -9.10 20.26
C GLU A 271 15.99 -9.94 21.37
N PRO A 272 16.57 -11.13 21.11
CA PRO A 272 17.27 -11.90 22.13
C PRO A 272 18.61 -11.27 22.55
N PHE A 273 19.31 -10.55 21.66
CA PHE A 273 20.55 -9.84 22.05
C PHE A 273 20.27 -8.59 22.90
N SER A 274 19.09 -7.98 22.79
CA SER A 274 18.70 -6.83 23.62
C SER A 274 18.22 -7.19 25.03
N PHE A 275 17.93 -8.48 25.29
CA PHE A 275 17.43 -8.95 26.58
C PHE A 275 18.52 -9.52 27.51
N SER A 276 19.77 -9.65 27.06
CA SER A 276 20.84 -10.29 27.86
C SER A 276 21.74 -9.35 28.66
N VAL A 277 21.46 -8.03 28.73
CA VAL A 277 22.35 -7.11 29.47
C VAL A 277 21.76 -6.55 30.78
N LEU A 278 20.46 -6.69 31.09
CA LEU A 278 19.99 -6.24 32.40
C LEU A 278 18.86 -7.10 32.98
N SER A 279 19.10 -7.55 34.21
CA SER A 279 18.13 -8.03 35.22
C SER A 279 17.86 -9.53 35.24
N PHE A 280 18.81 -10.27 35.82
CA PHE A 280 18.48 -11.36 36.73
C PHE A 280 17.83 -10.73 37.97
N ASP A 281 16.51 -10.50 37.94
CA ASP A 281 15.76 -10.32 39.17
C ASP A 281 14.53 -11.23 39.18
N LYS A 282 14.24 -11.73 40.37
CA LYS A 282 13.43 -12.92 40.62
C LYS A 282 12.00 -12.78 40.09
N GLY A 283 11.52 -13.91 39.58
CA GLY A 283 10.23 -14.03 38.93
C GLY A 283 9.05 -13.60 39.79
N GLU A 284 8.22 -12.78 39.19
CA GLU A 284 6.83 -12.60 39.56
C GLU A 284 6.01 -12.65 38.28
N LYS A 285 5.00 -13.53 38.26
CA LYS A 285 4.15 -13.80 37.10
C LYS A 285 3.35 -12.55 36.77
N GLN A 286 3.76 -11.80 35.76
CA GLN A 286 3.02 -10.65 35.26
C GLN A 286 1.86 -11.14 34.37
N GLU A 287 0.70 -11.31 35.00
CA GLU A 287 -0.57 -11.28 34.27
C GLU A 287 -0.69 -9.92 33.57
N THR A 288 -1.01 -9.96 32.27
CA THR A 288 -1.27 -8.80 31.43
C THR A 288 -2.46 -8.02 31.96
N GLN A 289 -2.21 -7.05 32.84
CA GLN A 289 -3.18 -6.04 33.25
C GLN A 289 -3.35 -5.02 32.11
N LEU A 290 -4.40 -5.23 31.31
CA LEU A 290 -4.97 -4.21 30.45
C LEU A 290 -5.62 -3.14 31.35
N ILE A 291 -4.97 -1.99 31.49
CA ILE A 291 -5.47 -0.86 32.27
C ILE A 291 -6.51 -0.11 31.43
N LYS A 292 -7.70 0.10 31.99
CA LYS A 292 -8.75 0.94 31.40
C LYS A 292 -8.35 2.42 31.53
N LEU A 293 -8.44 3.14 30.41
CA LEU A 293 -8.26 4.59 30.32
C LEU A 293 -9.53 5.30 30.83
N ASP A 294 -9.56 5.72 32.09
CA ASP A 294 -10.70 6.40 32.72
C ASP A 294 -10.53 7.93 32.84
N ALA A 295 -11.60 8.64 33.20
CA ALA A 295 -11.63 10.10 33.20
C ALA A 295 -10.65 10.75 34.21
N ASP A 296 -10.36 10.05 35.31
CA ASP A 296 -9.43 10.52 36.36
C ASP A 296 -7.97 10.48 35.89
N TYR A 297 -7.61 9.56 34.99
CA TYR A 297 -6.30 9.48 34.34
C TYR A 297 -5.98 10.77 33.56
N TRP A 298 -6.94 11.28 32.78
CA TRP A 298 -6.76 12.50 31.98
C TRP A 298 -6.81 13.78 32.83
N GLN A 299 -7.56 13.78 33.92
CA GLN A 299 -7.68 14.95 34.80
C GLN A 299 -6.36 15.29 35.51
N LYS A 300 -5.60 14.28 35.95
CA LYS A 300 -4.33 14.46 36.68
C LYS A 300 -3.15 14.81 35.77
N LEU A 301 -3.19 14.44 34.48
CA LEU A 301 -2.16 14.74 33.47
C LEU A 301 -2.42 16.05 32.70
N SER A 302 -3.55 16.70 32.92
CA SER A 302 -3.93 17.86 32.14
C SER A 302 -3.06 19.10 32.43
N VAL A 303 -2.51 19.66 31.36
CA VAL A 303 -1.88 21.00 31.26
C VAL A 303 -2.73 22.11 31.89
N LEU A 304 -4.03 21.86 32.13
CA LEU A 304 -4.96 22.74 32.84
C LEU A 304 -4.47 23.16 34.23
N ARG A 305 -3.66 22.35 34.93
CA ARG A 305 -3.10 22.75 36.23
C ARG A 305 -2.06 23.88 36.13
N HIS A 306 -1.41 24.02 34.97
CA HIS A 306 -0.48 25.12 34.69
C HIS A 306 -1.19 26.37 34.14
N ILE A 307 -2.41 26.21 33.61
CA ILE A 307 -3.23 27.32 33.11
C ILE A 307 -3.77 28.20 34.25
N ALA A 308 -3.95 27.64 35.46
CA ALA A 308 -4.33 28.42 36.66
C ALA A 308 -3.27 29.47 37.08
N TYR A 309 -2.03 29.38 36.57
CA TYR A 309 -0.92 30.29 36.89
C TYR A 309 -0.62 31.31 35.78
N LEU A 310 -1.42 31.34 34.70
CA LEU A 310 -1.32 32.35 33.65
C LEU A 310 -2.07 33.61 34.07
N ASN A 311 -1.37 34.74 34.14
CA ASN A 311 -1.99 36.04 34.39
C ASN A 311 -2.79 36.54 33.15
N GLU A 312 -3.54 37.64 33.30
CA GLU A 312 -4.39 38.19 32.21
C GLU A 312 -3.64 38.57 30.92
N ASN A 313 -2.31 38.63 30.98
CA ASN A 313 -1.42 38.96 29.87
C ASN A 313 -0.70 37.72 29.28
N GLY A 314 -1.05 36.50 29.72
CA GLY A 314 -0.45 35.26 29.20
C GLY A 314 0.97 34.97 29.71
N GLN A 315 1.42 35.65 30.77
CA GLN A 315 2.70 35.36 31.41
C GLN A 315 2.50 34.39 32.57
N ILE A 316 3.32 33.33 32.63
CA ILE A 316 3.40 32.42 33.76
C ILE A 316 4.17 33.14 34.85
N THR A 317 3.48 33.71 35.83
CA THR A 317 4.13 34.20 37.05
C THR A 317 4.55 32.99 37.87
N VAL A 318 5.75 32.48 37.60
CA VAL A 318 6.46 31.61 38.55
C VAL A 318 6.74 32.50 39.76
N GLY A 319 5.85 32.44 40.75
CA GLY A 319 6.11 33.03 42.05
C GLY A 319 7.43 32.46 42.53
N ARG A 320 8.48 33.28 42.49
CA ARG A 320 9.77 32.97 43.07
C ARG A 320 9.46 32.72 44.54
N SER A 321 9.47 31.44 44.93
CA SER A 321 9.37 31.02 46.33
C SER A 321 10.41 31.85 47.10
N GLU A 322 9.93 32.90 47.76
CA GLU A 322 10.70 33.58 48.77
C GLU A 322 10.94 32.55 49.85
N LYS A 323 12.22 32.24 50.03
CA LYS A 323 12.73 31.53 51.19
C LYS A 323 12.32 32.30 52.44
N GLU A 324 11.20 31.94 53.05
CA GLU A 324 10.97 32.22 54.45
C GLU A 324 11.86 31.29 55.29
N GLY A 325 13.05 31.81 55.59
CA GLY A 325 13.80 31.39 56.75
C GLY A 325 14.10 32.63 57.59
N SER A 326 13.49 32.75 58.77
CA SER A 326 14.15 33.26 60.00
C SER A 326 13.14 33.49 61.13
N HIS A 327 13.26 32.66 62.16
CA HIS A 327 13.22 32.99 63.59
C HIS A 327 12.69 34.37 64.06
N ARG A 328 11.70 34.33 64.97
CA ARG A 328 11.76 34.84 66.37
C ARG A 328 10.45 34.50 67.09
N HIS A 329 10.48 33.67 68.13
CA HIS A 329 10.65 34.03 69.55
C HIS A 329 9.49 34.84 70.16
N ARG A 330 8.77 34.15 71.05
CA ARG A 330 8.33 34.55 72.40
C ARG A 330 6.93 35.18 72.63
N ASP A 331 6.34 34.59 73.68
CA ASP A 331 5.46 35.14 74.73
C ASP A 331 3.93 35.10 74.57
N ALA A 332 3.36 34.16 75.34
CA ALA A 332 2.45 34.37 76.48
C ALA A 332 1.03 34.93 76.26
N GLY A 333 0.07 34.29 76.95
CA GLY A 333 -1.24 34.84 77.27
C GLY A 333 -2.37 33.84 76.99
N GLU A 334 -2.62 32.86 77.86
CA GLU A 334 -3.62 32.91 78.93
C GLU A 334 -5.10 32.88 78.50
N SER A 335 -5.78 31.90 79.11
CA SER A 335 -7.12 31.99 79.71
C SER A 335 -8.32 31.34 78.98
N GLY A 336 -8.99 30.48 79.77
CA GLY A 336 -10.42 30.19 79.73
C GLY A 336 -10.86 29.16 78.69
N GLY A 337 -11.44 28.01 79.05
CA GLY A 337 -12.07 27.59 80.29
C GLY A 337 -13.34 26.80 79.96
N ALA A 338 -13.54 25.70 80.69
CA ALA A 338 -14.82 25.02 81.00
C ALA A 338 -15.69 24.49 79.81
N ALA A 339 -16.44 23.40 79.88
CA ALA A 339 -16.67 22.34 80.85
C ALA A 339 -17.67 21.34 80.22
N SER A 340 -17.75 20.13 80.80
CA SER A 340 -18.87 19.16 80.73
C SER A 340 -18.98 18.38 79.40
N ARG A 341 -19.20 17.04 79.35
CA ARG A 341 -19.99 16.17 80.23
C ARG A 341 -19.76 14.69 79.85
N ARG A 342 -19.69 13.81 80.87
CA ARG A 342 -20.32 12.47 81.06
C ARG A 342 -20.57 11.55 79.85
N GLU A 343 -20.01 10.33 79.84
CA GLU A 343 -20.50 9.06 80.46
C GLU A 343 -21.61 8.35 79.65
N GLY A 344 -21.44 7.04 79.42
CA GLY A 344 -22.44 6.07 78.96
C GLY A 344 -22.12 5.53 77.56
N ASP A 345 -21.52 4.35 77.36
CA ASP A 345 -21.98 2.98 77.69
C ASP A 345 -23.16 2.53 76.80
N GLY A 346 -23.02 1.40 76.10
CA GLY A 346 -24.10 0.76 75.35
C GLY A 346 -23.79 0.36 73.90
N ASP A 347 -23.22 -0.83 73.75
CA ASP A 347 -23.66 -1.97 72.92
C ASP A 347 -24.50 -1.73 71.65
N GLY A 348 -24.14 -2.43 70.57
CA GLY A 348 -24.87 -2.40 69.30
C GLY A 348 -24.07 -2.94 68.12
N THR A 349 -23.82 -4.24 68.10
CA THR A 349 -23.54 -5.03 66.88
C THR A 349 -24.60 -4.77 65.81
N GLU A 350 -24.18 -4.38 64.60
CA GLU A 350 -24.77 -4.88 63.36
C GLU A 350 -23.78 -4.75 62.20
N SER A 351 -23.90 -5.73 61.32
CA SER A 351 -22.96 -6.19 60.31
C SER A 351 -23.12 -5.44 59.00
N GLU A 352 -22.06 -4.85 58.45
CA GLU A 352 -21.95 -4.64 57.00
C GLU A 352 -20.55 -5.03 56.51
N ALA A 353 -20.56 -5.98 55.58
CA ALA A 353 -19.43 -6.44 54.82
C ALA A 353 -19.11 -5.40 53.76
N GLU A 354 -17.92 -4.79 53.82
CA GLU A 354 -17.35 -4.07 52.68
C GLU A 354 -15.94 -4.59 52.37
N SER A 355 -15.80 -4.84 51.09
CA SER A 355 -14.73 -5.53 50.38
C SER A 355 -13.42 -4.76 50.36
N GLU A 356 -12.34 -5.48 50.60
CA GLU A 356 -10.98 -5.13 50.21
C GLU A 356 -10.89 -4.92 48.68
N GLN A 357 -10.92 -3.67 48.21
CA GLN A 357 -10.43 -3.34 46.86
C GLN A 357 -10.13 -1.84 46.66
N ASP A 358 -9.21 -1.27 47.44
CA ASP A 358 -8.67 0.08 47.17
C ASP A 358 -7.19 0.16 47.55
N ALA A 359 -6.33 -0.42 46.70
CA ALA A 359 -4.88 -0.27 46.83
C ALA A 359 -4.12 -0.49 45.50
N MET A 360 -4.55 0.12 44.38
CA MET A 360 -3.71 0.20 43.17
C MET A 360 -3.93 1.51 42.40
N GLY A 361 -3.51 2.62 43.00
CA GLY A 361 -3.49 3.95 42.40
C GLY A 361 -2.09 4.56 42.35
N SER A 362 -1.09 3.80 41.91
CA SER A 362 0.28 4.31 41.75
C SER A 362 0.43 4.93 40.36
N GLY A 363 0.33 6.26 40.29
CA GLY A 363 0.43 7.04 39.06
C GLY A 363 1.82 7.02 38.42
N PHE A 364 1.85 7.24 37.11
CA PHE A 364 3.08 7.54 36.37
C PHE A 364 3.68 8.85 36.89
N ASN A 365 4.96 8.84 37.22
CA ASN A 365 5.69 10.04 37.62
C ASN A 365 6.60 10.45 36.46
N LEU A 366 6.27 11.54 35.77
CA LEU A 366 7.08 12.05 34.64
C LEU A 366 8.44 12.60 35.08
N ASP A 367 8.69 12.75 36.38
CA ASP A 367 10.03 12.99 36.93
C ASP A 367 10.89 11.72 36.96
N LYS A 368 10.28 10.53 36.77
CA LYS A 368 11.00 9.27 36.63
C LYS A 368 11.26 8.98 35.15
N ASP A 369 12.55 8.87 34.80
CA ASP A 369 13.04 8.62 33.44
C ASP A 369 12.39 7.40 32.75
N GLU A 370 11.96 6.39 33.50
CA GLU A 370 11.34 5.18 32.95
C GLU A 370 9.98 5.44 32.32
N ASP A 371 9.18 6.29 32.95
CA ASP A 371 7.83 6.65 32.54
C ASP A 371 7.85 7.63 31.37
N HIS A 372 8.82 8.56 31.38
CA HIS A 372 9.15 9.42 30.25
C HIS A 372 9.57 8.61 29.00
N ASN A 373 10.37 7.55 29.19
CA ASN A 373 10.81 6.68 28.11
C ASN A 373 9.68 5.83 27.51
N LYS A 374 8.69 5.41 28.31
CA LYS A 374 7.50 4.70 27.81
C LYS A 374 6.63 5.60 26.93
N PHE A 375 6.42 6.85 27.35
CA PHE A 375 5.74 7.86 26.53
C PHE A 375 6.47 8.13 25.21
N LEU A 376 7.79 8.35 25.26
CA LEU A 376 8.61 8.55 24.07
C LEU A 376 8.57 7.34 23.12
N LYS A 377 8.46 6.12 23.63
CA LYS A 377 8.30 4.92 22.80
C LYS A 377 6.95 4.88 22.08
N ALA A 378 5.85 5.21 22.77
CA ALA A 378 4.52 5.26 22.17
C ALA A 378 4.44 6.35 21.08
N PHE A 379 4.96 7.55 21.37
CA PHE A 379 5.03 8.65 20.42
C PHE A 379 5.89 8.32 19.19
N LYS A 380 7.08 7.74 19.39
CA LYS A 380 7.93 7.30 18.28
C LYS A 380 7.26 6.24 17.40
N LYS A 381 6.48 5.33 17.99
CA LYS A 381 5.75 4.29 17.26
C LYS A 381 4.67 4.89 16.36
N ALA A 382 3.82 5.76 16.90
CA ALA A 382 2.78 6.44 16.13
C ALA A 382 3.37 7.30 15.00
N HIS A 383 4.43 8.06 15.28
CA HIS A 383 5.10 8.88 14.26
C HIS A 383 5.78 8.03 13.17
N MET A 384 6.40 6.88 13.52
CA MET A 384 6.96 5.96 12.53
C MET A 384 5.88 5.36 11.63
N GLU A 385 4.71 5.07 12.17
CA GLU A 385 3.58 4.50 11.43
C GLU A 385 3.05 5.52 10.41
N ILE A 386 2.87 6.77 10.82
CA ILE A 386 2.43 7.87 9.93
C ILE A 386 3.50 8.21 8.88
N ALA A 387 4.77 8.30 9.27
CA ALA A 387 5.87 8.53 8.32
C ALA A 387 6.02 7.37 7.31
N SER A 388 5.81 6.12 7.75
CA SER A 388 5.79 4.95 6.87
C SER A 388 4.63 5.01 5.89
N GLN A 389 3.44 5.44 6.33
CA GLN A 389 2.30 5.65 5.43
C GLN A 389 2.61 6.73 4.40
N MET A 390 3.21 7.87 4.81
CA MET A 390 3.59 8.94 3.88
C MET A 390 4.66 8.52 2.86
N CYS A 391 5.69 7.78 3.27
CA CYS A 391 6.68 7.25 2.33
C CYS A 391 6.04 6.31 1.29
N ARG A 392 5.03 5.53 1.69
CA ARG A 392 4.27 4.68 0.75
C ARG A 392 3.41 5.50 -0.21
N THR A 393 2.83 6.60 0.24
CA THR A 393 1.98 7.47 -0.59
C THR A 393 2.76 8.38 -1.54
N ILE A 394 3.97 8.82 -1.15
CA ILE A 394 4.82 9.70 -1.97
C ILE A 394 5.48 8.96 -3.14
N VAL A 395 5.86 7.68 -2.95
CA VAL A 395 6.49 6.86 -4.01
C VAL A 395 5.52 6.56 -5.16
N VAL A 396 4.20 6.59 -4.92
CA VAL A 396 3.20 6.38 -5.99
C VAL A 396 3.01 7.64 -6.87
N LYS A 397 3.50 8.81 -6.45
CA LYS A 397 3.22 10.09 -7.15
C LYS A 397 4.42 10.72 -7.86
N ARG A 398 5.62 10.16 -7.76
CA ARG A 398 6.78 10.57 -8.57
C ARG A 398 7.14 9.45 -9.55
N ARG A 399 6.80 9.65 -10.82
CA ARG A 399 7.51 9.02 -11.94
C ARG A 399 8.97 9.40 -11.81
N ASP A 400 9.81 8.42 -11.49
CA ASP A 400 11.26 8.51 -11.66
C ASP A 400 11.54 8.41 -13.16
N ASP A 401 11.74 9.57 -13.80
CA ASP A 401 12.51 9.64 -15.04
C ASP A 401 13.97 9.44 -14.64
N GLY A 402 14.39 8.18 -14.69
CA GLY A 402 15.75 7.75 -14.34
C GLY A 402 16.79 8.50 -15.16
N ALA A 403 17.70 9.18 -14.46
CA ALA A 403 18.92 9.76 -14.99
C ALA A 403 19.79 8.65 -15.59
N GLY A 404 19.83 8.61 -16.93
CA GLY A 404 20.73 7.75 -17.70
C GLY A 404 22.16 8.26 -17.64
N VAL A 405 23.09 7.34 -17.38
CA VAL A 405 24.54 7.57 -17.54
C VAL A 405 25.04 6.59 -18.59
N GLY A 406 25.60 7.13 -19.67
CA GLY A 406 26.68 6.49 -20.43
C GLY A 406 26.37 6.06 -21.85
N ALA A 407 26.62 6.94 -22.83
CA ALA A 407 27.28 6.59 -24.08
C ALA A 407 27.88 7.85 -24.72
N LEU A 408 29.20 7.98 -24.63
CA LEU A 408 30.02 8.78 -25.54
C LEU A 408 29.92 8.14 -26.93
N GLN A 409 29.69 8.94 -27.98
CA GLN A 409 30.57 8.97 -29.16
C GLN A 409 30.09 9.97 -30.22
N ASP A 410 31.05 10.82 -30.58
CA ASP A 410 31.47 11.24 -31.92
C ASP A 410 30.61 12.23 -32.72
N GLU A 411 31.24 13.39 -32.89
CA GLU A 411 31.03 14.47 -33.85
C GLU A 411 31.03 13.92 -35.29
N GLU A 412 30.13 14.43 -36.14
CA GLU A 412 30.44 14.74 -37.53
C GLU A 412 29.39 15.71 -38.11
N GLU A 413 29.89 16.55 -39.01
CA GLU A 413 29.36 17.77 -39.59
C GLU A 413 28.13 17.54 -40.50
N ASP A 414 27.27 18.54 -40.67
CA ASP A 414 27.03 19.11 -42.01
C ASP A 414 26.13 20.35 -42.01
N GLU A 415 26.61 21.34 -42.74
CA GLU A 415 25.96 22.59 -43.14
C GLU A 415 24.80 22.32 -44.11
N GLN A 416 23.66 23.01 -43.95
CA GLN A 416 23.06 23.74 -45.07
C GLN A 416 21.96 24.72 -44.63
N SER A 417 22.15 25.93 -45.12
CA SER A 417 21.33 27.13 -45.09
C SER A 417 19.96 27.00 -45.76
N GLU A 418 18.94 27.67 -45.22
CA GLU A 418 18.04 28.53 -46.01
C GLU A 418 17.31 29.56 -45.11
N GLU A 419 17.44 30.84 -45.51
CA GLU A 419 16.68 32.03 -45.09
C GLU A 419 15.17 31.85 -45.38
N MET A 420 14.19 32.59 -44.87
CA MET A 420 13.98 33.76 -44.03
C MET A 420 12.46 33.76 -43.77
N GLU A 421 11.99 34.10 -42.56
CA GLU A 421 10.97 35.13 -42.40
C GLU A 421 10.78 35.45 -40.91
N ALA A 422 10.69 36.75 -40.64
CA ALA A 422 10.90 37.38 -39.35
C ALA A 422 9.61 37.52 -38.55
N GLU A 423 9.66 37.27 -37.23
CA GLU A 423 8.94 38.00 -36.17
C GLU A 423 9.31 37.46 -34.76
N PRO A 424 9.00 38.20 -33.68
CA PRO A 424 9.90 39.07 -32.92
C PRO A 424 10.62 38.39 -31.73
N LYS A 425 11.75 39.00 -31.34
CA LYS A 425 12.65 38.61 -30.25
C LYS A 425 11.95 38.51 -28.88
N PHE A 426 11.90 37.31 -28.32
CA PHE A 426 11.93 37.05 -26.88
C PHE A 426 13.32 36.47 -26.58
N GLU A 427 14.15 37.22 -25.85
CA GLU A 427 15.42 36.74 -25.30
C GLU A 427 15.12 35.78 -24.15
N ASP A 428 14.98 34.50 -24.46
CA ASP A 428 15.05 33.41 -23.48
C ASP A 428 16.47 32.84 -23.50
N ASP A 429 17.32 33.43 -22.66
CA ASP A 429 18.63 32.91 -22.27
C ASP A 429 18.41 31.74 -21.27
N PHE A 430 18.04 30.57 -21.81
CA PHE A 430 18.13 29.31 -21.08
C PHE A 430 19.46 28.64 -21.40
N GLY A 431 20.53 29.15 -20.78
CA GLY A 431 21.76 28.39 -20.61
C GLY A 431 21.46 27.06 -19.92
N HIS A 432 21.91 25.96 -20.51
CA HIS A 432 21.99 24.66 -19.87
C HIS A 432 22.83 24.76 -18.58
N GLU A 433 22.18 24.96 -17.43
CA GLU A 433 22.80 24.71 -16.14
C GLU A 433 22.89 23.18 -15.95
N MET A 434 24.04 22.62 -16.33
CA MET A 434 24.48 21.35 -15.78
C MET A 434 24.53 21.48 -14.26
N ILE A 435 23.66 20.76 -13.56
CA ILE A 435 23.72 20.59 -12.10
C ILE A 435 24.91 19.70 -11.79
N GLY A 436 26.11 20.29 -11.82
CA GLY A 436 27.30 19.74 -11.20
C GLY A 436 27.30 20.12 -9.72
N ILE A 437 27.73 19.19 -8.86
CA ILE A 437 28.04 19.52 -7.47
C ILE A 437 29.23 20.48 -7.50
N ILE A 438 28.98 21.77 -7.26
CA ILE A 438 30.01 22.80 -7.17
C ILE A 438 30.64 22.67 -5.78
N GLU A 439 31.88 22.17 -5.72
CA GLU A 439 32.65 22.02 -4.46
C GLU A 439 33.24 23.34 -3.95
N ASP A 440 33.14 24.42 -4.73
CA ASP A 440 33.66 25.73 -4.34
C ASP A 440 32.64 26.53 -3.49
N PRO A 441 33.08 27.13 -2.36
CA PRO A 441 32.21 27.93 -1.51
C PRO A 441 31.67 29.15 -2.27
N GLN A 442 30.35 29.19 -2.43
CA GLN A 442 29.67 30.31 -3.08
C GLN A 442 29.95 31.64 -2.33
N PRO A 443 30.11 32.76 -3.05
CA PRO A 443 30.26 34.08 -2.44
C PRO A 443 29.13 34.35 -1.45
N GLN A 444 29.44 34.86 -0.25
CA GLN A 444 28.46 35.11 0.83
C GLN A 444 27.25 35.94 0.36
N GLU A 445 27.43 36.81 -0.62
CA GLU A 445 26.39 37.65 -1.20
C GLU A 445 25.35 36.81 -1.98
N LYS A 446 25.79 35.85 -2.80
CA LYS A 446 24.91 34.92 -3.52
C LYS A 446 24.24 33.91 -2.57
N ALA A 447 24.95 33.47 -1.54
CA ALA A 447 24.36 32.63 -0.49
C ALA A 447 23.23 33.39 0.25
N GLY A 448 23.42 34.69 0.47
CA GLY A 448 22.40 35.59 1.00
C GLY A 448 21.19 35.71 0.09
N GLU A 449 21.38 35.96 -1.21
CA GLU A 449 20.28 36.04 -2.17
C GLU A 449 19.49 34.73 -2.29
N ILE A 450 20.19 33.59 -2.36
CA ILE A 450 19.55 32.27 -2.43
C ILE A 450 18.76 32.00 -1.14
N ALA A 451 19.33 32.32 0.03
CA ALA A 451 18.63 32.18 1.31
C ALA A 451 17.39 33.07 1.36
N THR A 452 17.48 34.32 0.88
CA THR A 452 16.36 35.28 0.89
C THR A 452 15.24 34.83 -0.05
N ARG A 453 15.58 34.40 -1.27
CA ARG A 453 14.63 33.90 -2.27
C ARG A 453 13.99 32.57 -1.87
N MET A 454 14.73 31.72 -1.17
CA MET A 454 14.21 30.47 -0.61
C MET A 454 13.29 30.76 0.59
N ASN A 455 13.58 31.78 1.39
CA ASN A 455 12.73 32.20 2.51
C ASN A 455 11.44 32.89 2.03
N GLU A 456 11.49 33.66 0.94
CA GLU A 456 10.29 34.20 0.27
C GLU A 456 9.42 33.07 -0.30
N LYS A 457 10.01 32.09 -0.99
CA LYS A 457 9.26 30.91 -1.47
C LYS A 457 8.72 30.01 -0.35
N LEU A 458 9.40 29.95 0.79
CA LEU A 458 8.93 29.29 2.01
C LEU A 458 7.78 30.04 2.69
N GLN A 459 7.68 31.36 2.49
CA GLN A 459 6.57 32.18 3.02
C GLN A 459 5.35 32.21 2.08
N GLU A 460 5.55 32.08 0.76
CA GLU A 460 4.47 32.04 -0.22
C GLU A 460 3.86 30.63 -0.37
N ALA A 461 4.60 29.58 -0.08
CA ALA A 461 4.03 28.25 0.04
C ALA A 461 3.28 28.16 1.38
N GLU A 462 1.95 28.37 1.35
CA GLU A 462 1.05 27.79 2.35
C GLU A 462 1.37 26.29 2.37
N HIS A 463 2.19 25.88 3.34
CA HIS A 463 2.80 24.57 3.33
C HIS A 463 1.66 23.55 3.51
N PRO A 464 1.42 22.63 2.57
CA PRO A 464 0.51 21.51 2.83
C PRO A 464 0.98 20.68 4.03
N ALA A 465 2.27 20.77 4.37
CA ALA A 465 2.81 20.23 5.61
C ALA A 465 2.23 20.89 6.87
N GLU A 466 1.82 22.16 6.82
CA GLU A 466 1.21 22.88 7.94
C GLU A 466 -0.18 22.37 8.30
N GLU A 467 -1.02 22.17 7.29
CA GLU A 467 -2.35 21.56 7.44
C GLU A 467 -2.23 20.14 8.00
N ILE A 468 -1.27 19.36 7.52
CA ILE A 468 -1.09 17.95 7.94
C ILE A 468 -0.62 17.85 9.40
N TRP A 469 0.30 18.70 9.87
CA TRP A 469 0.71 18.63 11.28
C TRP A 469 -0.36 19.19 12.22
N LEU A 470 -1.15 20.18 11.79
CA LEU A 470 -2.31 20.67 12.53
C LEU A 470 -3.37 19.58 12.68
N ASP A 471 -3.69 18.85 11.60
CA ASP A 471 -4.61 17.72 11.64
C ASP A 471 -4.10 16.58 12.53
N ALA A 472 -2.81 16.25 12.46
CA ALA A 472 -2.20 15.27 13.34
C ALA A 472 -2.28 15.69 14.82
N LEU A 473 -2.08 16.98 15.11
CA LEU A 473 -2.19 17.52 16.46
C LEU A 473 -3.63 17.50 16.97
N VAL A 474 -4.60 17.87 16.13
CA VAL A 474 -6.04 17.79 16.46
C VAL A 474 -6.44 16.34 16.73
N THR A 475 -5.99 15.40 15.90
CA THR A 475 -6.23 13.96 16.08
C THR A 475 -5.66 13.45 17.40
N VAL A 476 -4.42 13.84 17.75
CA VAL A 476 -3.81 13.47 19.03
C VAL A 476 -4.55 14.10 20.21
N LEU A 477 -5.03 15.34 20.08
CA LEU A 477 -5.82 16.01 21.11
C LEU A 477 -7.22 15.39 21.27
N GLU A 478 -7.82 14.88 20.20
CA GLU A 478 -9.07 14.13 20.20
C GLU A 478 -8.90 12.76 20.85
N GLU A 479 -7.90 11.98 20.44
CA GLU A 479 -7.58 10.66 20.99
C GLU A 479 -7.23 10.75 22.48
N ALA A 480 -6.55 11.81 22.89
CA ALA A 480 -6.20 12.05 24.29
C ALA A 480 -7.38 12.55 25.14
N GLY A 481 -8.60 12.66 24.59
CA GLY A 481 -9.76 13.25 25.29
C GLY A 481 -9.53 14.71 25.74
N SER A 482 -8.46 15.33 25.25
CA SER A 482 -8.02 16.67 25.62
C SER A 482 -8.89 17.71 24.94
N LEU A 483 -9.46 17.39 23.77
CA LEU A 483 -10.44 18.23 23.10
C LEU A 483 -11.71 18.42 23.96
N GLU A 484 -12.19 17.38 24.65
CA GLU A 484 -13.35 17.50 25.54
C GLU A 484 -13.03 18.38 26.76
N HIS A 485 -11.82 18.27 27.31
CA HIS A 485 -11.34 19.11 28.41
C HIS A 485 -11.15 20.56 27.99
N LEU A 486 -10.58 20.79 26.80
CA LEU A 486 -10.46 22.12 26.20
C LEU A 486 -11.85 22.71 25.94
N GLN A 487 -12.76 21.91 25.39
CA GLN A 487 -14.15 22.30 25.18
C GLN A 487 -14.86 22.56 26.50
N ARG A 488 -14.61 21.85 27.60
CA ARG A 488 -15.19 22.15 28.92
C ARG A 488 -14.58 23.42 29.53
N PHE A 489 -13.29 23.66 29.32
CA PHE A 489 -12.60 24.85 29.82
C PHE A 489 -13.04 26.12 29.07
N PHE A 490 -13.23 26.02 27.75
CA PHE A 490 -13.67 27.12 26.89
C PHE A 490 -15.17 27.14 26.63
N ARG A 491 -15.95 26.10 26.99
CA ARG A 491 -17.42 26.17 27.01
C ARG A 491 -17.80 27.05 28.19
N PRO A 492 -18.30 28.26 27.95
CA PRO A 492 -18.96 28.99 29.01
C PRO A 492 -20.19 28.18 29.44
N LEU A 493 -20.55 28.26 30.74
CA LEU A 493 -21.90 27.89 31.21
C LEU A 493 -22.94 28.44 30.22
N PRO A 494 -23.99 27.68 29.86
CA PRO A 494 -24.91 28.00 28.78
C PRO A 494 -25.27 29.47 28.82
N MET A 495 -24.70 30.20 27.87
CA MET A 495 -24.71 31.65 27.89
C MET A 495 -26.09 32.08 27.39
N ILE A 496 -27.01 32.30 28.32
CA ILE A 496 -28.35 32.78 28.02
C ILE A 496 -28.20 34.12 27.31
N THR A 497 -28.65 34.19 26.06
CA THR A 497 -28.62 35.43 25.28
C THR A 497 -29.35 36.52 26.07
N PRO A 498 -28.66 37.58 26.50
CA PRO A 498 -29.30 38.59 27.34
C PRO A 498 -30.40 39.30 26.55
N THR A 499 -31.58 39.40 27.17
CA THR A 499 -32.75 40.06 26.56
C THR A 499 -32.63 41.57 26.59
N LYS A 500 -31.88 42.15 27.54
CA LYS A 500 -31.71 43.60 27.64
C LYS A 500 -30.58 44.13 26.73
N PRO A 501 -30.78 45.27 26.05
CA PRO A 501 -29.80 45.82 25.11
C PRO A 501 -28.46 46.22 25.75
N GLN A 502 -28.45 46.64 27.02
CA GLN A 502 -27.21 46.96 27.75
C GLN A 502 -26.39 45.71 28.08
N GLU A 503 -27.05 44.60 28.45
CA GLU A 503 -26.40 43.32 28.73
C GLU A 503 -25.83 42.67 27.45
N LYS A 504 -26.41 42.95 26.28
CA LYS A 504 -25.85 42.51 24.97
C LYS A 504 -24.48 43.11 24.68
N LEU A 505 -24.20 44.34 25.13
CA LEU A 505 -22.90 44.97 24.91
C LEU A 505 -21.81 44.29 25.74
N HIS A 506 -22.08 44.08 27.04
CA HIS A 506 -21.19 43.37 27.95
C HIS A 506 -20.98 41.90 27.53
N PHE A 507 -22.00 41.28 26.93
CA PHE A 507 -21.90 39.95 26.34
C PHE A 507 -20.94 39.91 25.15
N LYS A 508 -21.04 40.88 24.24
CA LYS A 508 -20.12 41.00 23.09
C LYS A 508 -18.67 41.19 23.54
N GLU A 509 -18.44 42.05 24.53
CA GLU A 509 -17.09 42.26 25.10
C GLU A 509 -16.54 40.99 25.75
N LYS A 510 -17.37 40.27 26.52
CA LYS A 510 -16.97 39.02 27.17
C LYS A 510 -16.68 37.91 26.14
N LYS A 511 -17.48 37.82 25.07
CA LYS A 511 -17.25 36.92 23.94
C LYS A 511 -15.95 37.25 23.22
N ALA A 512 -15.72 38.52 22.89
CA ALA A 512 -14.49 38.97 22.23
C ALA A 512 -13.23 38.68 23.09
N LYS A 513 -13.32 38.85 24.42
CA LYS A 513 -12.23 38.48 25.34
C LYS A 513 -11.97 36.96 25.35
N MET A 514 -13.01 36.12 25.29
CA MET A 514 -12.86 34.67 25.20
C MET A 514 -12.25 34.24 23.85
N GLU A 515 -12.71 34.81 22.74
CA GLU A 515 -12.15 34.57 21.40
C GLU A 515 -10.67 34.96 21.34
N CYS A 516 -10.29 36.10 21.94
CA CYS A 516 -8.90 36.54 22.03
C CYS A 516 -8.03 35.54 22.83
N ARG A 517 -8.51 35.06 23.98
CA ARG A 517 -7.80 34.05 24.79
C ARG A 517 -7.64 32.73 24.04
N LEU A 518 -8.68 32.27 23.34
CA LEU A 518 -8.63 31.05 22.54
C LEU A 518 -7.62 31.17 21.40
N ASN A 519 -7.64 32.29 20.66
CA ASN A 519 -6.68 32.53 19.57
C ASN A 519 -5.23 32.60 20.08
N MET A 520 -5.00 33.21 21.25
CA MET A 520 -3.67 33.26 21.86
C MET A 520 -3.19 31.88 22.31
N PHE A 521 -4.09 31.06 22.86
CA PHE A 521 -3.79 29.67 23.20
C PHE A 521 -3.45 28.82 21.96
N LEU A 522 -4.23 28.94 20.89
CA LEU A 522 -3.97 28.23 19.63
C LEU A 522 -2.63 28.62 19.01
N ARG A 523 -2.29 29.92 19.01
CA ARG A 523 -0.97 30.39 18.55
C ARG A 523 0.16 29.84 19.41
N TRP A 524 0.00 29.83 20.73
CA TRP A 524 1.01 29.27 21.62
C TRP A 524 1.22 27.77 21.40
N LEU A 525 0.13 27.02 21.22
CA LEU A 525 0.16 25.59 20.94
C LEU A 525 0.80 25.29 19.58
N GLN A 526 0.55 26.11 18.57
CA GLN A 526 1.21 26.05 17.27
C GLN A 526 2.73 26.31 17.37
N GLU A 527 3.15 27.33 18.11
CA GLU A 527 4.58 27.62 18.31
C GLU A 527 5.28 26.50 19.11
N GLU A 528 4.67 25.97 20.16
CA GLU A 528 5.25 24.86 20.94
C GLU A 528 5.37 23.59 20.09
N ALA A 529 4.35 23.26 19.30
CA ALA A 529 4.39 22.14 18.35
C ALA A 529 5.51 22.33 17.32
N ARG A 530 5.66 23.55 16.79
CA ARG A 530 6.73 23.91 15.85
C ARG A 530 8.12 23.73 16.47
N ILE A 531 8.33 24.20 17.71
CA ILE A 531 9.59 24.02 18.45
C ILE A 531 9.89 22.52 18.62
N LYS A 532 8.90 21.72 19.05
CA LYS A 532 9.07 20.27 19.24
C LYS A 532 9.34 19.52 17.95
N HIS A 533 8.73 19.96 16.84
CA HIS A 533 9.01 19.43 15.52
C HIS A 533 10.47 19.71 15.09
N TYR A 534 10.98 20.93 15.30
CA TYR A 534 12.38 21.24 15.02
C TYR A 534 13.36 20.48 15.91
N GLU A 535 13.08 20.34 17.22
CA GLU A 535 13.87 19.49 18.10
C GLU A 535 13.93 18.04 17.60
N TYR A 536 12.81 17.51 17.12
CA TYR A 536 12.73 16.17 16.54
C TYR A 536 13.55 16.05 15.24
N LEU A 537 13.38 16.98 14.30
CA LEU A 537 14.15 17.03 13.06
C LEU A 537 15.65 17.11 13.34
N GLN A 538 16.06 17.94 14.30
CA GLN A 538 17.46 18.05 14.71
C GLN A 538 18.01 16.72 15.24
N ARG A 539 17.24 16.03 16.11
CA ARG A 539 17.63 14.69 16.61
C ARG A 539 17.71 13.65 15.48
N MET A 540 16.79 13.68 14.52
CA MET A 540 16.80 12.79 13.37
C MET A 540 17.99 13.06 12.44
N ALA A 541 18.29 14.33 12.18
CA ALA A 541 19.45 14.73 11.39
C ALA A 541 20.76 14.27 12.04
N GLN A 542 20.92 14.48 13.35
CA GLN A 542 22.08 13.99 14.11
C GLN A 542 22.20 12.46 14.09
N ALA A 543 21.07 11.74 14.15
CA ALA A 543 21.07 10.29 14.05
C ALA A 543 21.48 9.81 12.65
N LYS A 544 20.98 10.46 11.58
CA LYS A 544 21.38 10.16 10.20
C LYS A 544 22.86 10.47 9.96
N GLU A 545 23.36 11.60 10.46
CA GLU A 545 24.77 11.96 10.39
C GLU A 545 25.65 10.91 11.06
N LYS A 546 25.28 10.43 12.26
CA LYS A 546 26.00 9.34 12.95
C LYS A 546 26.01 8.04 12.12
N ASN A 547 24.87 7.67 11.54
CA ASN A 547 24.78 6.48 10.68
C ASN A 547 25.64 6.62 9.43
N LEU A 548 25.64 7.79 8.79
CA LEU A 548 26.48 8.05 7.61
C LEU A 548 27.97 8.01 7.96
N LYS A 549 28.36 8.57 9.11
CA LYS A 549 29.74 8.46 9.61
C LYS A 549 30.15 7.01 9.87
N GLN A 550 29.26 6.19 10.43
CA GLN A 550 29.50 4.75 10.62
C GLN A 550 29.62 4.01 9.28
N GLN A 551 28.74 4.28 8.33
CA GLN A 551 28.80 3.68 6.99
C GLN A 551 30.07 4.07 6.24
N SER A 552 30.48 5.35 6.32
CA SER A 552 31.73 5.84 5.74
C SER A 552 32.96 5.16 6.36
N LEU A 553 32.94 4.90 7.66
CA LEU A 553 34.02 4.20 8.35
C LEU A 553 34.12 2.74 7.88
N VAL A 554 32.99 2.02 7.81
CA VAL A 554 32.95 0.64 7.27
C VAL A 554 33.42 0.58 5.82
N LEU A 555 33.05 1.57 5.00
CA LEU A 555 33.52 1.64 3.61
C LEU A 555 35.03 1.87 3.53
N THR A 556 35.58 2.70 4.43
CA THR A 556 37.03 2.96 4.51
C THR A 556 37.78 1.68 4.91
N ASP A 557 37.33 0.96 5.94
CA ASP A 557 37.91 -0.33 6.35
C ASP A 557 37.87 -1.37 5.21
N TYR A 558 36.79 -1.36 4.43
CA TYR A 558 36.66 -2.24 3.27
C TYR A 558 37.64 -1.89 2.14
N LEU A 559 37.83 -0.60 1.86
CA LEU A 559 38.81 -0.12 0.88
C LEU A 559 40.24 -0.47 1.32
N GLU A 560 40.58 -0.29 2.60
CA GLU A 560 41.88 -0.69 3.13
C GLU A 560 42.11 -2.21 3.01
N THR A 561 41.08 -3.01 3.27
CA THR A 561 41.14 -4.47 3.10
C THR A 561 41.36 -4.87 1.64
N LEU A 562 40.73 -4.17 0.70
CA LEU A 562 40.93 -4.39 -0.73
C LEU A 562 42.35 -4.01 -1.16
N ASP A 563 42.90 -2.90 -0.67
CA ASP A 563 44.28 -2.50 -0.95
C ASP A 563 45.29 -3.54 -0.42
N GLU A 564 45.07 -4.09 0.79
CA GLU A 564 45.88 -5.19 1.32
C GLU A 564 45.80 -6.45 0.44
N GLN A 565 44.61 -6.79 -0.07
CA GLN A 565 44.42 -7.92 -0.99
C GLN A 565 45.15 -7.70 -2.32
N ILE A 566 45.10 -6.48 -2.87
CA ILE A 566 45.84 -6.12 -4.09
C ILE A 566 47.35 -6.29 -3.86
N VAL A 567 47.89 -5.78 -2.75
CA VAL A 567 49.32 -5.93 -2.42
C VAL A 567 49.73 -7.40 -2.26
N ASN A 568 48.85 -8.24 -1.68
CA ASN A 568 49.12 -9.67 -1.54
C ASN A 568 49.09 -10.39 -2.90
N LEU A 569 48.13 -10.08 -3.77
CA LEU A 569 48.07 -10.61 -5.13
C LEU A 569 49.31 -10.20 -5.95
N GLU A 570 49.78 -8.96 -5.85
CA GLU A 570 51.02 -8.53 -6.51
C GLU A 570 52.26 -9.30 -6.02
N LYS A 571 52.34 -9.63 -4.72
CA LYS A 571 53.41 -10.48 -4.18
C LYS A 571 53.32 -11.89 -4.76
N GLU A 572 52.12 -12.46 -4.85
CA GLU A 572 51.91 -13.79 -5.45
C GLU A 572 52.31 -13.82 -6.93
N ILE A 573 51.93 -12.79 -7.71
CA ILE A 573 52.35 -12.62 -9.11
C ILE A 573 53.87 -12.57 -9.21
N LYS A 574 54.56 -11.76 -8.39
CA LYS A 574 56.03 -11.70 -8.37
C LYS A 574 56.68 -13.04 -8.01
N VAL A 575 56.09 -13.83 -7.11
CA VAL A 575 56.58 -15.18 -6.79
C VAL A 575 56.39 -16.12 -7.97
N LEU A 576 55.25 -16.07 -8.66
CA LEU A 576 54.97 -16.87 -9.85
C LEU A 576 55.90 -16.50 -11.02
N GLU A 577 56.16 -15.21 -11.24
CA GLU A 577 57.11 -14.75 -12.25
C GLU A 577 58.53 -15.26 -11.99
N ARG A 578 59.00 -15.22 -10.73
CA ARG A 578 60.30 -15.81 -10.35
C ARG A 578 60.34 -17.32 -10.60
N LYS A 579 59.27 -18.05 -10.26
CA LYS A 579 59.15 -19.49 -10.54
C LYS A 579 59.16 -19.78 -12.04
N ASN A 580 58.44 -18.98 -12.83
CA ASN A 580 58.39 -19.10 -14.28
C ASN A 580 59.76 -18.79 -14.91
N ALA A 581 60.44 -17.73 -14.48
CA ALA A 581 61.80 -17.41 -14.90
C ALA A 581 62.78 -18.54 -14.56
N HIS A 582 62.67 -19.13 -13.36
CA HIS A 582 63.49 -20.28 -12.96
C HIS A 582 63.22 -21.52 -13.83
N MET A 583 61.96 -21.85 -14.09
CA MET A 583 61.58 -22.92 -15.02
C MET A 583 62.13 -22.66 -16.43
N ARG A 584 61.97 -21.45 -16.96
CA ARG A 584 62.51 -21.06 -18.27
C ARG A 584 64.03 -21.22 -18.32
N SER A 585 64.75 -20.87 -17.25
CA SER A 585 66.20 -21.05 -17.18
C SER A 585 66.62 -22.53 -17.18
N HIS A 586 65.80 -23.43 -16.64
CA HIS A 586 66.04 -24.87 -16.68
C HIS A 586 65.65 -25.52 -18.01
N VAL A 587 64.66 -24.98 -18.72
CA VAL A 587 64.17 -25.52 -19.99
C VAL A 587 65.00 -25.01 -21.18
N SER A 588 65.49 -23.76 -21.12
CA SER A 588 66.27 -23.15 -22.21
C SER A 588 67.54 -23.91 -22.63
N PRO A 589 68.25 -24.68 -21.79
CA PRO A 589 69.40 -25.50 -22.22
C PRO A 589 69.00 -26.86 -22.81
N LEU A 590 67.73 -27.27 -22.67
CA LEU A 590 67.19 -28.52 -23.22
C LEU A 590 66.58 -28.34 -24.61
N LEU A 591 66.35 -27.09 -25.01
CA LEU A 591 66.00 -26.64 -26.36
C LEU A 591 67.28 -26.15 -27.05
#